data_AF-A0A0F9P465-F1
#
_entry.id   AF-A0A0F9P465-F1
#
_cell.length_a   1.000
_cell.length_b   1.000
_cell.length_c   1.000
_cell.angle_alpha   90.00
_cell.angle_beta   90.00
_cell.angle_gamma   90.00
#
_symmetry.space_group_name_H-M   'P 1'
#
loop_
_entity.id
_entity.type
_entity.pdbx_description
1 polymer ?
#
loop_
_entity_poly.entity_id
_entity_poly.type
_entity_poly.pdbx_seq_one_letter_code
_entity_poly.pdbx_strand_id
1 'polypeptide(L)'
;MTNIESDISPVLYILMRNDLASMNAGKGMAQASHASNAFWKHMNDTYFDLLEDDDAVGLEIARLANIWQLETEQGFGTVLVLGVNEIEMRTAVDVANRLEFPAAVIHDPTYPLVDGDFCHFLPLDTCAYIFGDKNDPVLGAIVSNFNLHP
;
A
#
# COMPACT_ATOMS: atom_id res chain seq x y z
N MET A 1 -16.33 6.11 -33.44
CA MET A 1 -16.46 5.93 -31.99
C MET A 1 -15.07 5.68 -31.46
N THR A 2 -14.40 6.71 -30.96
CA THR A 2 -13.12 6.58 -30.28
C THR A 2 -13.42 5.98 -28.91
N ASN A 3 -12.97 4.74 -28.69
CA ASN A 3 -12.92 4.17 -27.35
C ASN A 3 -12.03 5.08 -26.52
N ILE A 4 -12.62 5.79 -25.57
CA ILE A 4 -11.86 6.33 -24.44
C ILE A 4 -11.62 5.12 -23.57
N GLU A 5 -10.56 4.36 -23.86
CA GLU A 5 -9.92 3.60 -22.80
C GLU A 5 -9.54 4.65 -21.76
N SER A 6 -10.17 4.62 -20.59
CA SER A 6 -9.59 5.29 -19.43
C SER A 6 -8.16 4.77 -19.32
N ASP A 7 -7.18 5.67 -19.36
CA ASP A 7 -5.78 5.32 -19.21
C ASP A 7 -5.61 4.74 -17.81
N ILE A 8 -5.70 3.41 -17.66
CA ILE A 8 -5.61 2.74 -16.36
C ILE A 8 -4.18 2.88 -15.89
N SER A 9 -3.97 3.44 -14.70
CA SER A 9 -2.65 3.67 -14.14
C SER A 9 -2.55 3.03 -12.75
N PRO A 10 -2.26 1.71 -12.67
CA PRO A 10 -2.15 1.01 -11.40
C PRO A 10 -1.06 1.63 -10.52
N VAL A 11 -1.32 1.74 -9.21
CA VAL A 11 -0.35 2.29 -8.27
C VAL A 11 -0.48 1.62 -6.91
N LEU A 12 0.67 1.28 -6.33
CA LEU A 12 0.79 0.88 -4.94
C LEU A 12 1.22 2.11 -4.11
N TYR A 13 0.31 2.64 -3.31
CA TYR A 13 0.65 3.63 -2.30
C TYR A 13 1.16 2.93 -1.04
N ILE A 14 2.29 3.38 -0.52
CA ILE A 14 2.80 2.99 0.80
C ILE A 14 2.66 4.20 1.71
N LEU A 15 1.85 4.09 2.77
CA LEU A 15 1.66 5.13 3.77
C LEU A 15 2.66 4.90 4.91
N MET A 16 3.77 5.62 4.87
CA MET A 16 4.88 5.47 5.81
C MET A 16 4.73 6.42 7.00
N ARG A 17 4.80 5.88 8.22
CA ARG A 17 4.74 6.71 9.42
C ARG A 17 5.96 7.61 9.55
N ASN A 18 5.71 8.92 9.66
CA ASN A 18 6.73 9.94 9.90
C ASN A 18 6.78 10.43 11.36
N ASP A 19 5.89 9.91 12.20
CA ASP A 19 5.76 10.23 13.64
C ASP A 19 6.47 9.22 14.54
N LEU A 20 7.03 8.14 13.98
CA LEU A 20 7.78 7.13 14.74
C LEU A 20 9.17 7.64 15.14
N ALA A 21 9.46 7.57 16.44
CA ALA A 21 10.79 7.83 16.95
C ALA A 21 11.80 6.86 16.31
N SER A 22 12.93 7.39 15.84
CA SER A 22 14.00 6.61 15.19
C SER A 22 13.64 6.03 13.80
N MET A 23 12.56 6.48 13.13
CA MET A 23 12.32 6.14 11.73
C MET A 23 13.34 6.85 10.83
N ASN A 24 14.38 6.12 10.43
CA ASN A 24 15.38 6.59 9.46
C ASN A 24 15.11 5.98 8.08
N ALA A 25 15.81 6.49 7.06
CA ALA A 25 15.65 6.02 5.68
C ALA A 25 15.80 4.50 5.52
N GLY A 26 16.77 3.88 6.21
CA GLY A 26 16.97 2.43 6.16
C GLY A 26 15.79 1.63 6.73
N LYS A 27 15.22 2.10 7.85
CA LYS A 27 14.00 1.49 8.41
C LYS A 27 12.81 1.72 7.50
N GLY A 28 12.65 2.92 6.93
CA GLY A 28 11.61 3.21 5.94
C GLY A 28 11.66 2.26 4.75
N MET A 29 12.85 2.00 4.19
CA MET A 29 13.05 1.01 3.12
C MET A 29 12.66 -0.41 3.53
N ALA A 30 13.01 -0.83 4.76
CA ALA A 30 12.63 -2.14 5.27
C ALA A 30 11.10 -2.28 5.42
N GLN A 31 10.44 -1.26 5.96
CA GLN A 31 8.99 -1.27 6.13
C GLN A 31 8.25 -1.18 4.79
N ALA A 32 8.77 -0.43 3.82
CA ALA A 32 8.23 -0.42 2.46
C ALA A 32 8.34 -1.80 1.79
N SER A 33 9.44 -2.53 2.01
CA SER A 33 9.59 -3.92 1.56
C SER A 33 8.56 -4.85 2.22
N HIS A 34 8.33 -4.71 3.52
CA HIS A 34 7.27 -5.44 4.22
C HIS A 34 5.89 -5.14 3.62
N ALA A 35 5.58 -3.87 3.33
CA ALA A 35 4.32 -3.46 2.73
C ALA A 35 4.09 -4.10 1.36
N SER A 36 5.09 -4.08 0.46
CA SER A 36 4.98 -4.71 -0.86
C SER A 36 4.79 -6.23 -0.77
N ASN A 37 5.47 -6.90 0.15
CA ASN A 37 5.31 -8.35 0.36
C ASN A 37 3.92 -8.69 0.92
N ALA A 38 3.43 -7.89 1.87
CA ALA A 38 2.10 -8.06 2.44
C ALA A 38 1.00 -7.78 1.42
N PHE A 39 1.18 -6.78 0.56
CA PHE A 39 0.32 -6.53 -0.60
C PHE A 39 0.23 -7.76 -1.49
N TRP A 40 1.36 -8.33 -1.92
CA TRP A 40 1.34 -9.52 -2.77
C TRP A 40 0.70 -10.73 -2.12
N LYS A 41 0.94 -10.93 -0.82
CA LYS A 41 0.25 -11.98 -0.07
C LYS A 41 -1.26 -11.76 -0.07
N HIS A 42 -1.73 -10.54 0.21
CA HIS A 42 -3.16 -10.22 0.16
C HIS A 42 -3.75 -10.43 -1.24
N MET A 43 -3.03 -10.02 -2.29
CA MET A 43 -3.45 -10.24 -3.67
C MET A 43 -3.62 -11.72 -4.00
N ASN A 44 -2.65 -12.56 -3.65
CA ASN A 44 -2.73 -14.00 -3.88
C ASN A 44 -3.89 -14.62 -3.09
N ASP A 45 -3.93 -14.39 -1.78
CA ASP A 45 -4.90 -15.01 -0.88
C ASP A 45 -6.35 -14.62 -1.22
N THR A 46 -6.58 -13.42 -1.76
CA THR A 46 -7.95 -12.89 -1.96
C THR A 46 -8.38 -12.86 -3.42
N TYR A 47 -7.48 -12.51 -4.33
CA TYR A 47 -7.83 -12.18 -5.71
C TYR A 47 -7.23 -13.12 -6.76
N PHE A 48 -6.33 -14.04 -6.41
CA PHE A 48 -5.83 -15.02 -7.37
C PHE A 48 -6.19 -16.46 -7.00
N ASP A 49 -6.15 -16.81 -5.71
CA ASP A 49 -6.39 -18.18 -5.26
C ASP A 49 -7.87 -18.47 -4.95
N LEU A 50 -8.67 -17.44 -4.60
CA LEU A 50 -10.02 -17.60 -4.03
C LEU A 50 -11.14 -16.89 -4.82
N LEU A 51 -10.87 -16.34 -6.01
CA LEU A 51 -11.93 -15.67 -6.77
C LEU A 51 -13.00 -16.65 -7.26
N GLU A 52 -14.25 -16.33 -6.96
CA GLU A 52 -15.42 -16.93 -7.60
C GLU A 52 -15.66 -16.25 -8.97
N ASP A 53 -16.14 -17.00 -9.95
CA ASP A 53 -16.29 -16.53 -11.35
C ASP A 53 -17.26 -15.32 -11.50
N ASP A 54 -18.07 -15.00 -10.49
CA ASP A 54 -19.03 -13.89 -10.48
C ASP A 54 -18.61 -12.66 -9.65
N ASP A 55 -17.43 -12.68 -9.01
CA ASP A 55 -16.88 -11.51 -8.31
C ASP A 55 -16.25 -10.50 -9.29
N ALA A 56 -17.11 -9.68 -9.89
CA ALA A 56 -16.69 -8.65 -10.83
C ALA A 56 -15.70 -7.63 -10.25
N VAL A 57 -15.81 -7.29 -8.96
CA VAL A 57 -14.92 -6.34 -8.29
C VAL A 57 -13.54 -6.98 -8.10
N GLY A 58 -13.51 -8.20 -7.57
CA GLY A 58 -12.28 -8.96 -7.39
C GLY A 58 -11.54 -9.24 -8.70
N LEU A 59 -12.27 -9.56 -9.78
CA LEU A 59 -11.70 -9.74 -11.11
C LEU A 59 -11.04 -8.46 -11.64
N GLU A 60 -11.64 -7.29 -11.40
CA GLU A 60 -11.06 -6.01 -11.83
C GLU A 60 -9.81 -5.66 -11.03
N ILE A 61 -9.82 -5.89 -9.72
CA ILE A 61 -8.64 -5.74 -8.85
C ILE A 61 -7.51 -6.68 -9.28
N ALA A 62 -7.82 -7.95 -9.56
CA ALA A 62 -6.87 -8.94 -10.06
C ALA A 62 -6.27 -8.51 -11.41
N ARG A 63 -7.09 -7.96 -12.32
CA ARG A 63 -6.64 -7.42 -13.60
C ARG A 63 -5.71 -6.23 -13.41
N LEU A 64 -6.06 -5.31 -12.51
CA LEU A 64 -5.25 -4.14 -12.20
C LEU A 64 -3.88 -4.52 -11.62
N ALA A 65 -3.84 -5.48 -10.68
CA ALA A 65 -2.59 -6.01 -10.14
C ALA A 65 -1.74 -6.74 -11.19
N ASN A 66 -2.40 -7.45 -12.13
CA ASN A 66 -1.71 -8.05 -13.27
C ASN A 66 -1.07 -7.01 -14.19
N ILE A 67 -1.76 -5.90 -14.48
CA ILE A 67 -1.17 -4.81 -15.27
C ILE A 67 0.03 -4.23 -14.52
N TRP A 68 -0.14 -3.92 -13.22
CA TRP A 68 0.91 -3.36 -12.38
C TRP A 68 2.18 -4.21 -12.38
N GLN A 69 2.07 -5.52 -12.17
CA GLN A 69 3.26 -6.39 -12.11
C GLN A 69 3.96 -6.56 -13.46
N LEU A 70 3.20 -6.41 -14.56
CA LEU A 70 3.70 -6.53 -15.93
C LEU A 70 4.23 -5.19 -16.48
N GLU A 71 4.18 -4.10 -15.71
CA GLU A 71 4.83 -2.83 -16.09
C GLU A 71 6.35 -2.99 -16.26
N THR A 72 6.95 -3.96 -15.58
CA THR A 72 8.38 -4.29 -15.73
C THR A 72 8.59 -5.80 -15.83
N GLU A 73 9.70 -6.23 -16.44
CA GLU A 73 10.11 -7.64 -16.48
C GLU A 73 10.47 -8.22 -15.10
N GLN A 74 10.60 -7.36 -14.08
CA GLN A 74 11.00 -7.73 -12.71
C GLN A 74 9.80 -7.97 -11.78
N GLY A 75 8.56 -7.81 -12.26
CA GLY A 75 7.35 -8.11 -11.48
C GLY A 75 6.91 -6.97 -10.55
N PHE A 76 7.24 -5.72 -10.88
CA PHE A 76 6.77 -4.55 -10.14
C PHE A 76 6.30 -3.45 -11.08
N GLY A 77 5.40 -2.61 -10.57
CA GLY A 77 4.94 -1.39 -11.22
C GLY A 77 5.17 -0.16 -10.35
N THR A 78 4.42 0.89 -10.63
CA THR A 78 4.53 2.17 -9.93
C THR A 78 4.23 2.05 -8.42
N VAL A 79 5.18 2.50 -7.59
CA VAL A 79 5.04 2.61 -6.13
C VAL A 79 5.26 4.06 -5.70
N LEU A 80 4.37 4.59 -4.87
CA LEU A 80 4.51 5.93 -4.28
C LEU A 80 4.50 5.83 -2.75
N VAL A 81 5.56 6.33 -2.11
CA VAL A 81 5.66 6.36 -0.65
C VAL A 81 5.24 7.73 -0.15
N LEU A 82 4.21 7.76 0.70
CA LEU A 82 3.61 8.97 1.26
C LEU A 82 3.87 9.02 2.77
N GLY A 83 4.15 10.20 3.31
CA GLY A 83 4.35 10.41 4.74
C GLY A 83 3.03 10.68 5.46
N VAL A 84 2.77 9.95 6.56
CA VAL A 84 1.56 10.07 7.39
C VAL A 84 1.90 9.93 8.88
N ASN A 85 1.03 10.39 9.77
CA ASN A 85 1.03 9.94 11.17
C ASN A 85 0.15 8.69 11.37
N GLU A 86 0.15 8.11 12.57
CA GLU A 86 -0.65 6.90 12.85
C GLU A 86 -2.15 7.05 12.58
N ILE A 87 -2.74 8.18 12.96
CA ILE A 87 -4.18 8.41 12.83
C ILE A 87 -4.56 8.52 11.34
N GLU A 88 -3.77 9.29 10.57
CA GLU A 88 -3.94 9.43 9.13
C GLU A 88 -3.82 8.08 8.41
N MET A 89 -2.79 7.30 8.75
CA MET A 89 -2.58 5.96 8.20
C MET A 89 -3.79 5.05 8.42
N ARG A 90 -4.24 4.92 9.67
CA ARG A 90 -5.39 4.06 10.01
C ARG A 90 -6.67 4.53 9.35
N THR A 91 -6.91 5.85 9.35
CA THR A 91 -8.10 6.43 8.72
C THR A 91 -8.13 6.16 7.22
N ALA A 92 -7.00 6.33 6.54
CA ALA A 92 -6.89 6.07 5.10
C ALA A 92 -7.15 4.60 4.77
N VAL A 93 -6.57 3.67 5.54
CA VAL A 93 -6.81 2.22 5.36
C VAL A 93 -8.26 1.84 5.64
N ASP A 94 -8.86 2.36 6.71
CA ASP A 94 -10.27 2.09 7.04
C ASP A 94 -11.22 2.58 5.95
N VAL A 95 -10.96 3.76 5.38
CA VAL A 95 -11.75 4.30 4.26
C VAL A 95 -11.52 3.49 2.98
N ALA A 96 -10.27 3.15 2.66
CA ALA A 96 -9.92 2.33 1.50
C ALA A 96 -10.63 0.97 1.53
N ASN A 97 -10.57 0.27 2.66
CA ASN A 97 -11.25 -1.03 2.84
C ASN A 97 -12.77 -0.92 2.70
N ARG A 98 -13.40 0.16 3.21
CA ARG A 98 -14.84 0.38 3.04
C ARG A 98 -15.26 0.68 1.60
N LEU A 99 -14.31 1.12 0.78
CA LEU A 99 -14.49 1.43 -0.64
C LEU A 99 -13.87 0.34 -1.52
N GLU A 100 -13.59 -0.84 -0.94
CA GLU A 100 -13.14 -2.04 -1.64
C GLU A 100 -11.78 -1.91 -2.34
N PHE A 101 -10.95 -0.94 -1.94
CA PHE A 101 -9.54 -0.91 -2.36
C PHE A 101 -8.72 -1.89 -1.51
N PRO A 102 -7.84 -2.71 -2.12
CA PRO A 102 -6.92 -3.54 -1.36
C PRO A 102 -6.01 -2.68 -0.47
N ALA A 103 -6.18 -2.79 0.85
CA ALA A 103 -5.42 -2.02 1.81
C ALA A 103 -5.18 -2.80 3.11
N ALA A 104 -4.01 -2.61 3.72
CA ALA A 104 -3.73 -3.16 5.05
C ALA A 104 -2.65 -2.38 5.79
N VAL A 105 -2.73 -2.42 7.12
CA VAL A 105 -1.67 -1.94 8.02
C VAL A 105 -0.59 -3.01 8.17
N ILE A 106 0.66 -2.57 8.19
CA ILE A 106 1.84 -3.41 8.39
C ILE A 106 2.27 -3.34 9.85
N HIS A 107 2.23 -4.50 10.49
CA HIS A 107 2.69 -4.70 11.86
C HIS A 107 4.08 -5.33 11.84
N ASP A 108 5.08 -4.61 12.39
CA ASP A 108 6.41 -5.16 12.63
C ASP A 108 6.50 -5.60 14.10
N PRO A 109 6.58 -6.92 14.38
CA PRO A 109 6.64 -7.43 15.75
C PRO A 109 7.98 -7.12 16.43
N THR A 110 8.98 -6.68 15.67
CA THR A 110 10.38 -6.53 16.09
C THR A 110 10.96 -5.19 15.64
N TYR A 111 10.17 -4.12 15.64
CA TYR A 111 10.66 -2.82 15.20
C TYR A 111 11.79 -2.32 16.11
N PRO A 112 12.99 -2.03 15.57
CA PRO A 112 14.11 -1.54 16.37
C PRO A 112 13.94 -0.06 16.67
N LEU A 113 13.83 0.30 17.95
CA LEU A 113 13.76 1.67 18.45
C LEU A 113 15.02 1.97 19.27
N VAL A 114 15.76 3.00 18.85
CA VAL A 114 16.98 3.43 19.55
C VAL A 114 16.61 4.53 20.53
N ASP A 115 16.86 4.28 21.82
CA ASP A 115 16.70 5.23 22.92
C ASP A 115 18.05 5.39 23.63
N GLY A 116 18.74 6.49 23.34
CA GLY A 116 20.13 6.69 23.78
C GLY A 116 21.06 5.58 23.27
N ASP A 117 21.69 4.87 24.20
CA ASP A 117 22.64 3.78 23.92
C ASP A 117 21.97 2.40 23.79
N PHE A 118 20.64 2.31 23.94
CA PHE A 118 19.90 1.06 23.90
C PHE A 118 19.06 0.92 22.63
N CYS A 119 19.00 -0.30 22.09
CA CYS A 119 18.07 -0.69 21.04
C CYS A 119 16.99 -1.61 21.63
N HIS A 120 15.75 -1.14 21.60
CA HIS A 120 14.56 -1.89 21.99
C HIS A 120 13.90 -2.50 20.75
N PHE A 121 13.38 -3.71 20.86
CA PHE A 121 12.57 -4.32 19.80
C PHE A 121 11.13 -4.35 20.27
N LEU A 122 10.26 -3.62 19.58
CA LEU A 122 8.88 -3.40 20.01
C LEU A 122 7.91 -3.75 18.87
N PRO A 123 6.76 -4.38 19.18
CA PRO A 123 5.71 -4.59 18.21
C PRO A 123 5.01 -3.26 17.89
N LEU A 124 5.02 -2.84 16.63
CA LEU A 124 4.47 -1.54 16.20
C LEU A 124 3.84 -1.64 14.81
N ASP A 125 2.79 -0.85 14.61
CA ASP A 125 2.27 -0.58 13.26
C ASP A 125 3.10 0.53 12.63
N THR A 126 3.80 0.21 11.54
CA THR A 126 4.89 1.03 10.98
C THR A 126 4.51 1.77 9.70
N CYS A 127 3.73 1.12 8.85
CA CYS A 127 3.25 1.68 7.60
C CYS A 127 1.97 0.95 7.17
N ALA A 128 1.42 1.31 6.02
CA ALA A 128 0.32 0.63 5.38
C ALA A 128 0.49 0.64 3.86
N TYR A 129 -0.32 -0.14 3.14
CA TYR A 129 -0.49 0.03 1.70
C TYR A 129 -1.95 0.26 1.31
N ILE A 130 -2.13 0.91 0.15
CA ILE A 130 -3.40 1.00 -0.59
C ILE A 130 -3.07 0.79 -2.07
N PHE A 131 -3.81 -0.08 -2.75
CA PHE A 131 -3.63 -0.35 -4.18
C PHE A 131 -4.88 0.05 -4.97
N GLY A 132 -4.70 0.60 -6.17
CA GLY A 132 -5.80 0.96 -7.05
C GLY A 132 -5.34 1.73 -8.30
N ASP A 133 -6.30 2.24 -9.06
CA ASP A 133 -6.00 3.07 -10.24
C ASP A 133 -5.74 4.51 -9.78
N LYS A 134 -4.57 5.06 -10.13
CA LYS A 134 -4.15 6.43 -9.84
C LYS A 134 -5.14 7.46 -10.39
N ASN A 135 -5.84 7.13 -11.47
CA ASN A 135 -6.82 8.01 -12.10
C ASN A 135 -8.22 7.88 -11.49
N ASP A 136 -8.43 6.99 -10.51
CA ASP A 136 -9.66 6.93 -9.73
C ASP A 136 -9.76 8.14 -8.78
N PRO A 137 -10.78 9.02 -8.94
CA PRO A 137 -10.94 10.19 -8.09
C PRO A 137 -11.23 9.83 -6.63
N VAL A 138 -11.81 8.65 -6.35
CA VAL A 138 -12.07 8.16 -4.99
C VAL A 138 -10.76 7.81 -4.31
N LEU A 139 -9.87 7.06 -4.99
CA LEU A 139 -8.53 6.77 -4.48
C LEU A 139 -7.75 8.07 -4.27
N GLY A 140 -7.79 8.97 -5.26
CA GLY A 140 -7.17 10.29 -5.19
C GLY A 140 -7.64 11.08 -3.97
N ALA A 141 -8.93 11.07 -3.65
CA ALA A 141 -9.47 11.74 -2.47
C ALA A 141 -8.91 11.18 -1.14
N ILE A 142 -8.63 9.86 -1.07
CA ILE A 142 -8.06 9.22 0.13
C ILE A 142 -6.62 9.70 0.36
N VAL A 143 -5.80 9.78 -0.69
CA VAL A 143 -4.35 9.99 -0.57
C VAL A 143 -3.87 11.42 -0.86
N SER A 144 -4.73 12.28 -1.44
CA SER A 144 -4.36 13.62 -1.92
C SER A 144 -3.79 14.59 -0.87
N ASN A 145 -4.12 14.38 0.41
CA ASN A 145 -3.64 15.24 1.49
C ASN A 145 -2.25 14.85 1.99
N PHE A 146 -1.68 13.75 1.51
CA PHE A 146 -0.39 13.26 1.96
C PHE A 146 0.72 13.68 0.99
N ASN A 147 1.87 14.06 1.55
CA ASN A 147 3.05 14.41 0.77
C ASN A 147 3.92 13.18 0.54
N LEU A 148 4.78 13.23 -0.49
CA LEU A 148 5.84 12.23 -0.67
C LEU A 148 6.69 12.14 0.61
N HIS A 149 7.01 10.91 1.02
CA HIS A 149 7.84 10.68 2.19
C HIS A 149 9.27 11.22 1.94
N PRO A 150 9.84 11.98 2.89
CA PRO A 150 11.17 12.58 2.75
C PRO A 150 12.33 11.57 2.78
#